data_AF-A0A2H5ASQ3-F1
#
_entry.id   AF-A0A2H5ASQ3-F1
#
_cell.length_a   1.000
_cell.length_b   1.000
_cell.length_c   1.000
_cell.angle_alpha   90.00
_cell.angle_beta   90.00
_cell.angle_gamma   90.00
#
_symmetry.space_group_name_H-M   'P 1'
#
loop_
_entity.id
_entity.type
_entity.pdbx_description
1 polymer ?
#
loop_
_entity_poly.entity_id
_entity_poly.type
_entity_poly.pdbx_seq_one_letter_code
_entity_poly.pdbx_strand_id
1 'polypeptide(L)'
;MVENTLIDVLLVDAADGRPFGRSEQPAEQLPERFEAGMVLDLGESAWAVVTAEPADRAGYLAAGQLVLTLAAQQTVDPNEVGFTLPTILAELPPLTPADETAQDLVLHEDDWRQAELVERACWPEVAAELAKIRQVYEQHSRVVGEGEGAVRVFEEIHLRQGPAAPLTGGLTRQRLFELLSVEREYAGVALRNGQGRVAESFAAQAGPVTFYGTSREGRVAVLGLAAVTGESPELEALVREFDLVVVDWCAEPEPSAE
;
A
#
# COMPACT_ATOMS: atom_id res chain seq x y z
N MET A 1 -8.54 24.58 53.11
CA MET A 1 -9.08 23.25 52.81
C MET A 1 -9.31 23.24 51.32
N VAL A 2 -8.56 22.45 50.56
CA VAL A 2 -8.78 22.35 49.11
C VAL A 2 -9.97 21.40 48.94
N GLU A 3 -11.08 21.91 48.43
CA GLU A 3 -12.21 21.06 48.07
C GLU A 3 -11.75 20.13 46.96
N ASN A 4 -11.72 18.83 47.25
CA ASN A 4 -11.43 17.80 46.26
C ASN A 4 -12.68 17.63 45.37
N THR A 5 -12.92 18.59 44.48
CA THR A 5 -14.07 18.55 43.57
C THR A 5 -13.89 17.38 42.62
N LEU A 6 -14.78 16.40 42.72
CA LEU A 6 -14.86 15.25 41.82
C LEU A 6 -15.72 15.62 40.61
N ILE A 7 -15.26 15.18 39.44
CA ILE A 7 -15.94 15.34 38.16
C ILE A 7 -16.36 13.95 37.69
N ASP A 8 -17.64 13.83 37.36
CA ASP A 8 -18.19 12.62 36.77
C ASP A 8 -17.81 12.56 35.28
N VAL A 9 -16.93 11.62 34.93
CA VAL A 9 -16.39 11.44 33.58
C VAL A 9 -17.06 10.25 32.92
N LEU A 10 -17.82 10.49 31.86
CA LEU A 10 -18.43 9.47 31.00
C LEU A 10 -17.56 9.24 29.76
N LEU A 11 -17.23 7.99 29.47
CA LEU A 11 -16.45 7.58 28.31
C LEU A 11 -17.37 6.93 27.28
N VAL A 12 -17.40 7.49 26.07
CA VAL A 12 -18.24 7.07 24.96
C VAL A 12 -17.36 6.61 23.81
N ASP A 13 -17.67 5.45 23.23
CA ASP A 13 -16.94 4.95 22.07
C ASP A 13 -17.40 5.70 20.82
N ALA A 14 -16.46 6.29 20.08
CA ALA A 14 -16.74 7.00 18.83
C ALA A 14 -17.30 6.08 17.73
N ALA A 15 -17.03 4.77 17.79
CA ALA A 15 -17.43 3.81 16.76
C ALA A 15 -18.94 3.54 16.77
N ASP A 16 -19.55 3.42 17.94
CA ASP A 16 -20.96 3.06 18.08
C ASP A 16 -21.79 4.05 18.92
N GLY A 17 -21.14 5.07 19.50
CA GLY A 17 -21.76 6.10 20.33
C GLY A 17 -22.22 5.60 21.69
N ARG A 18 -21.82 4.40 22.12
CA ARG A 18 -22.26 3.82 23.39
C ARG A 18 -21.30 4.16 24.53
N PRO A 19 -21.81 4.42 25.74
CA PRO A 19 -20.97 4.58 26.91
C PRO A 19 -20.35 3.22 27.26
N PHE A 20 -19.03 3.17 27.37
CA PHE A 20 -18.28 1.98 27.74
C PHE A 20 -17.60 2.10 29.11
N GLY A 21 -17.51 3.30 29.66
CA GLY A 21 -16.88 3.54 30.96
C GLY A 21 -17.43 4.78 31.64
N ARG A 22 -17.35 4.80 32.97
CA ARG A 22 -17.67 5.98 33.79
C ARG A 22 -16.76 5.99 35.01
N SER A 23 -16.23 7.14 35.37
CA SER A 23 -15.36 7.29 36.53
C SER A 23 -15.50 8.66 37.17
N GLU A 24 -15.29 8.75 38.48
CA GLU A 24 -15.16 10.03 39.17
C GLU A 24 -13.68 10.39 39.28
N GLN A 25 -13.30 11.53 38.71
CA GLN A 25 -11.92 12.01 38.69
C GLN A 25 -11.81 13.31 39.49
N PRO A 26 -10.81 13.46 40.38
CA PRO A 26 -10.50 14.77 40.95
C PRO A 26 -10.20 15.76 39.83
N ALA A 27 -10.80 16.95 39.90
CA ALA A 27 -10.60 17.96 38.86
C ALA A 27 -9.11 18.26 38.62
N GLU A 28 -8.29 18.22 39.67
CA GLU A 28 -6.84 18.43 39.64
C GLU A 28 -6.08 17.43 38.74
N GLN A 29 -6.63 16.22 38.56
CA GLN A 29 -6.04 15.17 37.72
C GLN A 29 -6.46 15.27 36.25
N LEU A 30 -7.49 16.06 35.95
CA LEU A 30 -7.92 16.33 34.58
C LEU A 30 -7.09 17.47 33.98
N PRO A 31 -6.83 17.46 32.66
CA PRO A 31 -6.12 18.54 31.97
C PRO A 31 -6.95 19.82 31.93
N GLU A 32 -6.31 20.97 31.72
CA GLU A 32 -7.02 22.26 31.60
C GLU A 32 -8.00 22.29 30.41
N ARG A 33 -7.66 21.58 29.34
CA ARG A 33 -8.49 21.38 28.15
C ARG A 33 -8.20 20.02 27.53
N PHE A 34 -9.24 19.41 26.97
CA PHE A 34 -9.13 18.26 26.08
C PHE A 34 -9.16 18.72 24.63
N GLU A 35 -8.17 18.27 23.85
CA GLU A 35 -8.08 18.56 22.42
C GLU A 35 -8.34 17.29 21.61
N ALA A 36 -8.93 17.43 20.42
CA ALA A 36 -9.07 16.31 19.50
C ALA A 36 -7.68 15.78 19.12
N GLY A 37 -7.50 14.46 19.19
CA GLY A 37 -6.22 13.78 19.00
C GLY A 37 -5.36 13.63 20.25
N MET A 38 -5.73 14.23 21.39
CA MET A 38 -5.09 13.96 22.68
C MET A 38 -5.24 12.47 23.02
N VAL A 39 -4.15 11.78 23.36
CA VAL A 39 -4.17 10.36 23.71
C VAL A 39 -4.29 10.20 25.23
N LEU A 40 -5.26 9.39 25.64
CA LEU A 40 -5.50 8.99 27.03
C LEU A 40 -5.11 7.53 27.20
N ASP A 41 -4.40 7.26 28.29
CA ASP A 41 -4.10 5.90 28.72
C ASP A 41 -5.21 5.43 29.66
N LEU A 42 -5.99 4.45 29.21
CA LEU A 42 -7.09 3.85 29.96
C LEU A 42 -6.77 2.37 30.27
N GLY A 43 -5.69 2.16 31.02
CA GLY A 43 -5.29 0.84 31.52
C GLY A 43 -4.36 0.11 30.54
N GLU A 44 -4.89 -0.86 29.80
CA GLU A 44 -4.13 -1.62 28.79
C GLU A 44 -4.32 -1.07 27.37
N SER A 45 -5.00 0.06 27.21
CA SER A 45 -5.40 0.58 25.90
C SER A 45 -5.24 2.09 25.82
N ALA A 46 -4.64 2.54 24.72
CA ALA A 46 -4.56 3.94 24.37
C ALA A 46 -5.81 4.36 23.59
N TRP A 47 -6.36 5.52 23.92
CA TRP A 47 -7.56 6.06 23.29
C TRP A 47 -7.34 7.51 22.87
N ALA A 48 -7.66 7.86 21.63
CA ALA A 48 -7.60 9.24 21.16
C ALA A 48 -8.93 9.95 21.45
N VAL A 49 -8.86 11.17 22.00
CA VAL A 49 -10.02 12.04 22.19
C VAL A 49 -10.53 12.49 20.83
N VAL A 50 -11.80 12.22 20.53
CA VAL A 50 -12.50 12.73 19.35
C VAL A 50 -13.21 14.03 19.71
N THR A 51 -13.99 14.02 20.79
CA THR A 51 -14.65 15.20 21.34
C THR A 51 -14.70 15.17 22.87
N ALA A 52 -14.81 16.35 23.48
CA ALA A 52 -14.95 16.51 24.91
C ALA A 52 -16.02 17.58 25.22
N GLU A 53 -16.96 17.24 26.09
CA GLU A 53 -18.11 18.10 26.43
C GLU A 53 -18.35 18.13 27.95
N PRO A 54 -18.09 19.26 28.63
CA PRO A 54 -17.40 20.47 28.17
C PRO A 54 -15.90 20.24 27.92
N ALA A 55 -15.31 20.93 26.93
CA ALA A 55 -13.91 20.71 26.53
C ALA A 55 -12.86 21.29 27.48
N ASP A 56 -13.23 22.22 28.38
CA ASP A 56 -12.30 22.93 29.27
C ASP A 56 -12.70 22.86 30.75
N ARG A 57 -11.72 23.13 31.61
CA ARG A 57 -11.82 23.03 33.06
C ARG A 57 -12.90 23.90 33.66
N ALA A 58 -13.04 25.12 33.19
CA ALA A 58 -14.11 26.00 33.67
C ALA A 58 -15.48 25.38 33.38
N GLY A 59 -15.66 24.81 32.19
CA GLY A 59 -16.89 24.14 31.77
C GLY A 59 -17.21 22.90 32.60
N TYR A 60 -16.30 21.94 32.72
CA TYR A 60 -16.60 20.71 33.45
C TYR A 60 -16.67 20.90 34.98
N LEU A 61 -15.96 21.89 35.55
CA LEU A 61 -16.13 22.28 36.95
C LEU A 61 -17.53 22.86 37.21
N ALA A 62 -18.02 23.70 36.31
CA ALA A 62 -19.35 24.30 36.44
C ALA A 62 -20.46 23.26 36.26
N ALA A 63 -20.27 22.29 35.36
CA ALA A 63 -21.24 21.25 35.06
C ALA A 63 -21.20 20.08 36.06
N GLY A 64 -20.07 19.85 36.73
CA GLY A 64 -19.82 18.67 37.57
C GLY A 64 -19.66 17.36 36.77
N GLN A 65 -19.68 17.45 35.44
CA GLN A 65 -19.62 16.31 34.53
C GLN A 65 -18.78 16.63 33.30
N LEU A 66 -18.21 15.59 32.71
CA LEU A 66 -17.42 15.61 31.49
C LEU A 66 -17.75 14.37 30.65
N VAL A 67 -18.12 14.55 29.39
CA VAL A 67 -18.29 13.45 28.43
C VAL A 67 -17.11 13.46 27.47
N LEU A 68 -16.40 12.34 27.39
CA LEU A 68 -15.31 12.12 26.43
C LEU A 68 -15.76 11.10 25.39
N THR A 69 -15.79 11.51 24.13
CA THR A 69 -15.94 10.60 22.99
C THR A 69 -14.55 10.19 22.53
N LEU A 70 -14.26 8.90 22.54
CA LEU A 70 -12.92 8.35 22.38
C LEU A 70 -12.88 7.34 21.23
N ALA A 71 -11.79 7.31 20.48
CA ALA A 71 -11.50 6.29 19.48
C ALA A 71 -10.32 5.42 19.95
N ALA A 72 -10.51 4.10 19.99
CA ALA A 72 -9.45 3.16 20.37
C ALA A 72 -8.27 3.30 19.41
N GLN A 73 -7.06 3.51 19.95
CA GLN A 73 -5.84 3.39 19.17
C GLN A 73 -5.44 1.92 19.19
N GLN A 74 -5.53 1.25 18.04
CA GLN A 74 -4.95 -0.07 17.91
C GLN A 74 -3.42 0.07 17.94
N THR A 75 -2.82 -0.28 19.07
CA THR A 75 -1.38 -0.50 19.16
C THR A 75 -1.09 -1.81 18.42
N VAL A 76 -0.67 -1.73 17.17
CA VAL A 76 -0.22 -2.91 16.42
C VAL A 76 1.08 -3.38 17.08
N ASP A 77 1.17 -4.66 17.47
CA ASP A 77 2.43 -5.24 17.92
C ASP A 77 3.44 -5.10 16.76
N PRO A 78 4.64 -4.53 16.95
CA PRO A 78 5.65 -4.46 15.91
C PRO A 78 6.01 -5.82 15.29
N ASN A 79 5.84 -6.92 16.04
CA ASN A 79 6.02 -8.30 15.55
C ASN A 79 4.81 -8.81 14.74
N GLU A 80 3.69 -8.10 14.78
CA GLU A 80 2.55 -8.24 13.87
C GLU A 80 2.67 -7.40 12.60
N VAL A 81 3.66 -6.50 12.53
CA VAL A 81 3.99 -5.75 11.31
C VAL A 81 4.87 -6.62 10.42
N GLY A 82 4.26 -7.63 9.79
CA GLY A 82 4.86 -8.33 8.67
C GLY A 82 4.88 -7.46 7.42
N PHE A 83 5.70 -7.83 6.44
CA PHE A 83 5.65 -7.26 5.10
C PHE A 83 4.29 -7.55 4.46
N THR A 84 3.83 -6.63 3.61
CA THR A 84 2.56 -6.76 2.87
C THR A 84 2.73 -7.45 1.52
N LEU A 85 3.97 -7.60 1.05
CA LEU A 85 4.31 -8.22 -0.23
C LEU A 85 5.22 -9.43 0.02
N PRO A 86 5.12 -10.51 -0.78
CA PRO A 86 5.99 -11.67 -0.67
C PRO A 86 7.37 -11.44 -1.32
N THR A 87 7.48 -10.42 -2.16
CA THR A 87 8.66 -10.16 -2.98
C THR A 87 8.73 -8.70 -3.41
N ILE A 88 9.93 -8.21 -3.64
CA ILE A 88 10.20 -6.94 -4.33
C ILE A 88 11.39 -7.10 -5.26
N LEU A 89 11.49 -6.25 -6.28
CA LEU A 89 12.70 -6.22 -7.12
C LEU A 89 13.86 -5.63 -6.30
N ALA A 90 15.00 -6.33 -6.29
CA ALA A 90 16.14 -5.97 -5.47
C ALA A 90 16.81 -4.65 -5.89
N GLU A 91 16.77 -4.32 -7.18
CA GLU A 91 17.39 -3.12 -7.73
C GLU A 91 16.34 -2.24 -8.42
N LEU A 92 16.23 -0.99 -7.96
CA LEU A 92 15.44 0.02 -8.64
C LEU A 92 16.12 0.45 -9.95
N PRO A 93 15.34 0.86 -10.96
CA PRO A 93 15.90 1.35 -12.21
C PRO A 93 16.63 2.68 -11.97
N PRO A 94 17.52 3.11 -12.89
CA PRO A 94 18.16 4.41 -12.80
C PRO A 94 17.13 5.55 -12.70
N LEU A 95 17.39 6.54 -11.86
CA LEU A 95 16.50 7.68 -11.63
C LEU A 95 17.08 8.98 -12.19
N THR A 96 16.20 9.86 -12.65
CA THR A 96 16.46 11.26 -12.97
C THR A 96 15.71 12.15 -11.97
N PRO A 97 16.12 13.41 -11.76
CA PRO A 97 15.38 14.35 -10.91
C PRO A 97 13.89 14.40 -11.30
N ALA A 98 13.02 14.45 -10.30
CA ALA A 98 11.59 14.60 -10.53
C ALA A 98 11.26 15.99 -11.11
N ASP A 99 10.27 16.05 -11.98
CA ASP A 99 9.63 17.29 -12.41
C ASP A 99 8.23 17.35 -11.78
N GLU A 100 8.09 18.16 -10.72
CA GLU A 100 6.84 18.28 -9.97
C GLU A 100 5.66 18.83 -10.80
N THR A 101 5.93 19.42 -11.96
CA THR A 101 4.90 19.95 -12.86
C THR A 101 4.42 18.93 -13.89
N ALA A 102 5.16 17.84 -14.06
CA ALA A 102 4.85 16.83 -15.05
C ALA A 102 3.75 15.88 -14.56
N GLN A 103 2.91 15.45 -15.50
CA GLN A 103 1.87 14.46 -15.23
C GLN A 103 2.46 13.05 -15.37
N ASP A 104 3.26 12.65 -14.38
CA ASP A 104 3.82 11.30 -14.30
C ASP A 104 2.81 10.30 -13.76
N LEU A 105 2.97 9.03 -14.14
CA LEU A 105 2.38 7.92 -13.39
C LEU A 105 3.19 7.75 -12.10
N VAL A 106 2.54 7.84 -10.95
CA VAL A 106 3.21 7.75 -9.64
C VAL A 106 3.07 6.32 -9.08
N LEU A 107 4.19 5.63 -8.88
CA LEU A 107 4.24 4.28 -8.30
C LEU A 107 4.96 4.29 -6.94
N HIS A 108 4.59 3.37 -6.05
CA HIS A 108 5.46 3.04 -4.92
C HIS A 108 6.70 2.32 -5.46
N GLU A 109 7.86 2.50 -4.84
CA GLU A 109 9.10 1.83 -5.22
C GLU A 109 8.94 0.30 -5.23
N ASP A 110 8.23 -0.24 -4.24
CA ASP A 110 7.96 -1.67 -4.11
C ASP A 110 7.00 -2.20 -5.18
N ASP A 111 6.22 -1.34 -5.84
CA ASP A 111 5.30 -1.73 -6.92
C ASP A 111 6.03 -1.89 -8.27
N TRP A 112 7.30 -1.47 -8.34
CA TRP A 112 8.07 -1.52 -9.58
C TRP A 112 8.28 -2.97 -10.05
N ARG A 113 7.75 -3.26 -11.24
CA ARG A 113 7.73 -4.59 -11.87
C ARG A 113 7.06 -5.67 -11.03
N GLN A 114 6.04 -5.37 -10.22
CA GLN A 114 5.27 -6.40 -9.50
C GLN A 114 4.31 -7.18 -10.40
N ALA A 115 3.76 -6.54 -11.42
CA ALA A 115 3.13 -7.20 -12.55
C ALA A 115 3.83 -6.75 -13.83
N GLU A 116 4.32 -7.69 -14.64
CA GLU A 116 5.06 -7.36 -15.86
C GLU A 116 4.83 -8.36 -16.98
N LEU A 117 5.08 -7.90 -18.22
CA LEU A 117 5.16 -8.74 -19.39
C LEU A 117 6.62 -9.13 -19.64
N VAL A 118 6.84 -10.43 -19.83
CA VAL A 118 8.14 -11.02 -20.07
C VAL A 118 8.09 -11.86 -21.33
N GLU A 119 9.14 -11.87 -22.14
CA GLU A 119 9.26 -12.83 -23.25
C GLU A 119 9.25 -14.26 -22.71
N ARG A 120 8.50 -15.16 -23.37
CA ARG A 120 8.40 -16.57 -22.98
C ARG A 120 9.75 -17.26 -22.90
N ALA A 121 10.74 -16.81 -23.67
CA ALA A 121 12.11 -17.30 -23.61
C ALA A 121 12.76 -17.16 -22.22
N CYS A 122 12.34 -16.17 -21.41
CA CYS A 122 12.83 -15.97 -20.04
C CYS A 122 12.14 -16.87 -19.00
N TRP A 123 11.24 -17.78 -19.41
CA TRP A 123 10.48 -18.63 -18.50
C TRP A 123 11.35 -19.41 -17.49
N PRO A 124 12.53 -19.96 -17.85
CA PRO A 124 13.38 -20.63 -16.87
C PRO A 124 13.80 -19.73 -15.70
N GLU A 125 14.09 -18.45 -15.96
CA GLU A 125 14.42 -17.46 -14.91
C GLU A 125 13.18 -17.09 -14.09
N VAL A 126 12.05 -16.87 -14.77
CA VAL A 126 10.77 -16.57 -14.11
C VAL A 126 10.36 -17.70 -13.16
N ALA A 127 10.43 -18.96 -13.62
CA ALA A 127 10.10 -20.12 -12.82
C ALA A 127 11.02 -20.27 -11.58
N ALA A 128 12.30 -19.95 -11.72
CA ALA A 128 13.24 -19.99 -10.60
C ALA A 128 12.93 -18.94 -9.53
N GLU A 129 12.50 -17.74 -9.92
CA GLU A 129 12.07 -16.70 -8.96
C GLU A 129 10.71 -17.03 -8.33
N LEU A 130 9.75 -17.50 -9.13
CA LEU A 130 8.43 -17.95 -8.62
C LEU A 130 8.56 -19.10 -7.61
N ALA A 131 9.53 -20.00 -7.78
CA ALA A 131 9.79 -21.05 -6.81
C ALA A 131 10.24 -20.51 -5.43
N LYS A 132 11.03 -19.43 -5.39
CA LYS A 132 11.45 -18.79 -4.14
C LYS A 132 10.30 -17.99 -3.52
N ILE A 133 9.52 -17.30 -4.34
CA ILE A 133 8.30 -16.61 -3.90
C ILE A 133 7.32 -17.61 -3.26
N ARG A 134 7.15 -18.79 -3.88
CA ARG A 134 6.34 -19.87 -3.29
C ARG A 134 6.84 -20.29 -1.91
N GLN A 135 8.16 -20.39 -1.71
CA GLN A 135 8.72 -20.68 -0.38
C GLN A 135 8.36 -19.61 0.65
N VAL A 136 8.35 -18.33 0.26
CA VAL A 136 7.89 -17.23 1.15
C VAL A 136 6.42 -17.41 1.55
N TYR A 137 5.54 -17.74 0.60
CA TYR A 137 4.14 -18.05 0.91
C TYR A 137 4.00 -19.24 1.86
N GLU A 138 4.70 -20.33 1.60
CA GLU A 138 4.55 -21.58 2.32
C GLU A 138 5.16 -21.54 3.74
N GLN A 139 6.28 -20.82 3.91
CA GLN A 139 7.12 -20.94 5.10
C GLN A 139 7.22 -19.65 5.92
N HIS A 140 6.96 -18.50 5.29
CA HIS A 140 7.19 -17.18 5.88
C HIS A 140 5.95 -16.28 5.79
N SER A 141 4.76 -16.85 5.69
CA SER A 141 3.52 -16.08 5.70
C SER A 141 2.53 -16.59 6.74
N ARG A 142 1.74 -15.67 7.26
CA ARG A 142 0.63 -15.96 8.17
C ARG A 142 -0.55 -15.07 7.87
N VAL A 143 -1.74 -15.53 8.22
CA VAL A 143 -2.96 -14.73 8.11
C VAL A 143 -3.23 -14.09 9.47
N VAL A 144 -3.42 -12.78 9.48
CA VAL A 144 -3.74 -11.97 10.66
C VAL A 144 -5.14 -11.39 10.48
N GLY A 145 -5.92 -11.37 11.57
CA GLY A 145 -7.33 -11.00 11.54
C GLY A 145 -8.26 -12.18 11.27
N GLU A 146 -9.56 -11.91 11.30
CA GLU A 146 -10.62 -12.91 11.14
C GLU A 146 -11.66 -12.47 10.09
N GLY A 147 -12.32 -13.43 9.46
CA GLY A 147 -13.39 -13.17 8.49
C GLY A 147 -12.92 -12.44 7.23
N GLU A 148 -13.76 -11.56 6.69
CA GLU A 148 -13.49 -10.80 5.46
C GLU A 148 -12.34 -9.78 5.59
N GLY A 149 -11.92 -9.48 6.82
CA GLY A 149 -10.80 -8.58 7.12
C GLY A 149 -9.46 -9.28 7.34
N ALA A 150 -9.40 -10.60 7.14
CA ALA A 150 -8.17 -11.37 7.30
C ALA A 150 -7.15 -10.99 6.21
N VAL A 151 -5.94 -10.62 6.61
CA VAL A 151 -4.86 -10.19 5.72
C VAL A 151 -3.69 -11.14 5.84
N ARG A 152 -3.12 -11.55 4.71
CA ARG A 152 -1.85 -12.28 4.71
C ARG A 152 -0.70 -11.30 4.90
N VAL A 153 0.15 -11.57 5.88
CA VAL A 153 1.39 -10.84 6.13
C VAL A 153 2.57 -11.79 6.02
N PHE A 154 3.74 -11.25 5.69
CA PHE A 154 4.95 -12.01 5.47
C PHE A 154 6.01 -11.65 6.51
N GLU A 155 6.68 -12.65 7.07
CA GLU A 155 7.79 -12.48 8.02
C GLU A 155 9.10 -12.22 7.30
N GLU A 156 9.24 -12.75 6.09
CA GLU A 156 10.36 -12.56 5.18
C GLU A 156 9.85 -12.27 3.78
N ILE A 157 10.67 -11.61 2.96
CA ILE A 157 10.39 -11.38 1.53
C ILE A 157 11.52 -11.91 0.68
N HIS A 158 11.19 -12.31 -0.54
CA HIS A 158 12.18 -12.61 -1.55
C HIS A 158 12.63 -11.33 -2.28
N LEU A 159 13.95 -11.09 -2.35
CA LEU A 159 14.49 -10.01 -3.17
C LEU A 159 14.79 -10.55 -4.58
N ARG A 160 13.86 -10.29 -5.50
CA ARG A 160 13.93 -10.76 -6.88
C ARG A 160 15.04 -10.05 -7.65
N GLN A 161 15.81 -10.81 -8.43
CA GLN A 161 16.92 -10.29 -9.25
C GLN A 161 16.57 -10.31 -10.74
N GLY A 162 15.72 -11.26 -11.16
CA GLY A 162 15.46 -11.54 -12.57
C GLY A 162 13.99 -11.48 -12.98
N PRO A 163 13.72 -11.51 -14.29
CA PRO A 163 14.72 -11.49 -15.36
C PRO A 163 15.36 -10.11 -15.53
N ALA A 164 16.66 -10.06 -15.81
CA ALA A 164 17.42 -8.81 -15.96
C ALA A 164 17.03 -8.05 -17.24
N ALA A 165 16.68 -8.78 -18.30
CA ALA A 165 16.18 -8.26 -19.57
C ALA A 165 14.87 -8.99 -19.92
N PRO A 166 13.72 -8.57 -19.36
CA PRO A 166 12.44 -9.26 -19.59
C PRO A 166 12.01 -9.22 -21.07
N LEU A 167 12.47 -8.22 -21.81
CA LEU A 167 12.20 -8.03 -23.24
C LEU A 167 13.51 -7.81 -23.98
N THR A 168 13.78 -8.58 -25.03
CA THR A 168 15.03 -8.54 -25.81
C THR A 168 14.97 -7.57 -26.99
N GLY A 169 13.86 -6.87 -27.16
CA GLY A 169 13.73 -5.69 -28.01
C GLY A 169 12.93 -5.86 -29.29
N GLY A 170 12.20 -6.98 -29.46
CA GLY A 170 11.27 -7.15 -30.60
C GLY A 170 10.14 -6.12 -30.61
N LEU A 171 9.69 -5.68 -29.43
CA LEU A 171 8.61 -4.71 -29.25
C LEU A 171 9.15 -3.27 -29.24
N THR A 172 8.69 -2.44 -30.17
CA THR A 172 8.95 -0.99 -30.14
C THR A 172 7.88 -0.26 -29.35
N ARG A 173 8.22 0.90 -28.76
CA ARG A 173 7.25 1.72 -28.04
C ARG A 173 6.11 2.19 -28.95
N GLN A 174 6.43 2.55 -30.20
CA GLN A 174 5.43 2.93 -31.18
C GLN A 174 4.42 1.79 -31.42
N ARG A 175 4.92 0.58 -31.67
CA ARG A 175 4.05 -0.58 -31.91
C ARG A 175 3.20 -0.95 -30.69
N LEU A 176 3.77 -0.84 -29.49
CA LEU A 176 3.03 -1.02 -28.24
C LEU A 176 1.84 -0.05 -28.15
N PHE A 177 2.07 1.24 -28.41
CA PHE A 177 1.04 2.28 -28.32
C PHE A 177 -0.03 2.14 -29.41
N GLU A 178 0.35 1.67 -30.60
CA GLU A 178 -0.60 1.35 -31.69
C GLU A 178 -1.49 0.15 -31.36
N LEU A 179 -0.97 -0.85 -30.64
CA LEU A 179 -1.72 -2.06 -30.29
C LEU A 179 -2.70 -1.86 -29.13
N LEU A 180 -2.33 -1.04 -28.14
CA LEU A 180 -3.12 -0.80 -26.93
C LEU A 180 -4.01 0.45 -27.03
N SER A 181 -4.31 0.98 -28.22
CA SER A 181 -5.24 2.11 -28.41
C SER A 181 -5.16 3.21 -27.34
N VAL A 182 -3.95 3.76 -27.11
CA VAL A 182 -3.67 4.62 -25.94
C VAL A 182 -4.59 5.86 -25.89
N GLU A 183 -5.28 6.03 -24.76
CA GLU A 183 -6.20 7.14 -24.49
C GLU A 183 -5.51 8.29 -23.75
N ARG A 184 -4.56 7.95 -22.88
CA ARG A 184 -3.79 8.90 -22.08
C ARG A 184 -2.34 8.48 -22.01
N GLU A 185 -1.45 9.40 -22.32
CA GLU A 185 -0.01 9.24 -22.14
C GLU A 185 0.45 10.07 -20.93
N TYR A 186 1.32 9.49 -20.11
CA TYR A 186 1.97 10.17 -18.99
C TYR A 186 3.36 10.65 -19.41
N ALA A 187 3.90 11.65 -18.70
CA ALA A 187 5.24 12.19 -18.97
C ALA A 187 6.38 11.18 -18.64
N GLY A 188 6.08 10.14 -17.87
CA GLY A 188 7.02 9.13 -17.40
C GLY A 188 6.46 8.40 -16.18
N VAL A 189 7.34 7.72 -15.45
CA VAL A 189 7.05 7.06 -14.17
C VAL A 189 7.84 7.74 -13.05
N ALA A 190 7.13 8.35 -12.10
CA ALA A 190 7.72 8.88 -10.89
C ALA A 190 7.56 7.87 -9.74
N LEU A 191 8.58 7.77 -8.89
CA LEU A 191 8.49 7.04 -7.63
C LEU A 191 7.96 7.96 -6.52
N ARG A 192 7.18 7.41 -5.59
CA ARG A 192 6.60 8.15 -4.46
C ARG A 192 7.69 8.81 -3.59
N ASN A 193 7.25 9.73 -2.74
CA ASN A 193 8.09 10.40 -1.75
C ASN A 193 9.29 11.18 -2.32
N GLY A 194 9.21 11.61 -3.59
CA GLY A 194 10.21 12.48 -4.22
C GLY A 194 11.53 11.78 -4.57
N GLN A 195 11.55 10.45 -4.69
CA GLN A 195 12.76 9.69 -5.04
C GLN A 195 13.28 10.00 -6.46
N GLY A 196 12.41 10.46 -7.36
CA GLY A 196 12.76 10.84 -8.72
C GLY A 196 11.84 10.23 -9.77
N ARG A 197 12.18 10.45 -11.04
CA ARG A 197 11.55 9.80 -12.20
C ARG A 197 12.44 8.66 -12.68
N VAL A 198 11.86 7.53 -13.05
CA VAL A 198 12.59 6.45 -13.72
C VAL A 198 13.13 6.93 -15.06
N ALA A 199 14.43 6.78 -15.28
CA ALA A 199 15.11 7.18 -16.51
C ALA A 199 14.55 6.40 -17.72
N GLU A 200 14.37 7.10 -18.84
CA GLU A 200 13.85 6.54 -20.10
C GLU A 200 12.49 5.84 -19.95
N SER A 201 11.73 6.22 -18.93
CA SER A 201 10.42 5.65 -18.66
C SER A 201 9.33 6.18 -19.57
N PHE A 202 8.29 5.37 -19.73
CA PHE A 202 7.01 5.76 -20.32
C PHE A 202 5.88 5.15 -19.49
N ALA A 203 4.71 5.76 -19.55
CA ALA A 203 3.49 5.18 -19.02
C ALA A 203 2.29 5.66 -19.83
N ALA A 204 1.24 4.85 -19.89
CA ALA A 204 0.01 5.16 -20.59
C ALA A 204 -1.19 4.38 -20.03
N GLN A 205 -2.39 4.88 -20.34
CA GLN A 205 -3.66 4.21 -20.09
C GLN A 205 -4.35 3.89 -21.42
N ALA A 206 -4.91 2.68 -21.46
CA ALA A 206 -5.53 2.02 -22.59
C ALA A 206 -6.77 1.24 -22.11
N GLY A 207 -7.95 1.84 -22.17
CA GLY A 207 -9.17 1.25 -21.61
C GLY A 207 -8.97 0.78 -20.15
N PRO A 208 -9.15 -0.51 -19.84
CA PRO A 208 -9.01 -1.05 -18.48
C PRO A 208 -7.55 -1.30 -18.05
N VAL A 209 -6.55 -1.00 -18.90
CA VAL A 209 -5.14 -1.27 -18.64
C VAL A 209 -4.38 0.04 -18.43
N THR A 210 -3.68 0.14 -17.30
CA THR A 210 -2.61 1.13 -17.10
C THR A 210 -1.28 0.41 -17.12
N PHE A 211 -0.40 0.78 -18.04
CA PHE A 211 0.89 0.14 -18.24
C PHE A 211 2.03 1.16 -18.21
N TYR A 212 3.22 0.67 -17.95
CA TYR A 212 4.42 1.48 -17.83
C TYR A 212 5.66 0.69 -18.24
N GLY A 213 6.79 1.35 -18.35
CA GLY A 213 8.01 0.66 -18.71
C GLY A 213 9.18 1.59 -18.95
N THR A 214 10.26 1.02 -19.45
CA THR A 214 11.43 1.76 -19.93
C THR A 214 11.67 1.42 -21.38
N SER A 215 12.09 2.40 -22.18
CA SER A 215 12.49 2.17 -23.57
C SER A 215 13.95 2.56 -23.78
N ARG A 216 14.72 1.71 -24.47
CA ARG A 216 16.10 2.03 -24.90
C ARG A 216 16.14 2.04 -26.42
N GLU A 217 16.63 3.14 -26.99
CA GLU A 217 16.70 3.30 -28.45
C GLU A 217 15.34 3.05 -29.17
N GLY A 218 14.23 3.42 -28.52
CA GLY A 218 12.86 3.24 -29.03
C GLY A 218 12.28 1.83 -28.88
N ARG A 219 13.05 0.88 -28.33
CA ARG A 219 12.61 -0.49 -28.03
C ARG A 219 12.23 -0.62 -26.56
N VAL A 220 11.13 -1.31 -26.29
CA VAL A 220 10.67 -1.54 -24.92
C VAL A 220 11.61 -2.56 -24.26
N ALA A 221 12.21 -2.17 -23.14
CA ALA A 221 13.11 -3.01 -22.36
C ALA A 221 12.42 -3.63 -21.14
N VAL A 222 11.44 -2.92 -20.56
CA VAL A 222 10.59 -3.36 -19.45
C VAL A 222 9.17 -2.94 -19.78
N LEU A 223 8.19 -3.80 -19.52
CA LEU A 223 6.77 -3.49 -19.63
C LEU A 223 6.02 -4.00 -18.40
N GLY A 224 5.73 -3.08 -17.47
CA GLY A 224 4.94 -3.34 -16.27
C GLY A 224 3.46 -3.00 -16.45
N LEU A 225 2.63 -3.62 -15.62
CA LEU A 225 1.20 -3.33 -15.49
C LEU A 225 0.99 -2.68 -14.12
N ALA A 226 0.46 -1.45 -14.10
CA ALA A 226 0.12 -0.75 -12.87
C ALA A 226 -1.31 -1.07 -12.42
N ALA A 227 -2.21 -1.31 -13.38
CA ALA A 227 -3.58 -1.73 -13.10
C ALA A 227 -4.19 -2.44 -14.31
N VAL A 228 -4.96 -3.49 -14.04
CA VAL A 228 -5.85 -4.14 -15.01
C VAL A 228 -7.21 -4.30 -14.34
N THR A 229 -8.18 -3.48 -14.71
CA THR A 229 -9.50 -3.41 -14.05
C THR A 229 -10.60 -4.17 -14.80
N GLY A 230 -10.25 -4.89 -15.86
CA GLY A 230 -11.18 -5.61 -16.72
C GLY A 230 -10.45 -6.30 -17.87
N GLU A 231 -11.20 -7.04 -18.68
CA GLU A 231 -10.68 -7.76 -19.84
C GLU A 231 -10.13 -6.79 -20.90
N SER A 232 -8.98 -7.12 -21.50
CA SER A 232 -8.37 -6.34 -22.56
C SER A 232 -7.95 -7.25 -23.72
N PRO A 233 -8.78 -7.36 -24.78
CA PRO A 233 -8.43 -8.11 -25.99
C PRO A 233 -7.15 -7.59 -26.67
N GLU A 234 -6.85 -6.31 -26.50
CA GLU A 234 -5.64 -5.66 -27.02
C GLU A 234 -4.39 -6.13 -26.26
N LEU A 235 -4.46 -6.24 -24.94
CA LEU A 235 -3.38 -6.83 -24.14
C LEU A 235 -3.16 -8.30 -24.51
N GLU A 236 -4.23 -9.07 -24.70
CA GLU A 236 -4.10 -10.46 -25.16
C GLU A 236 -3.48 -10.56 -26.57
N ALA A 237 -3.84 -9.64 -27.47
CA ALA A 237 -3.26 -9.58 -28.81
C ALA A 237 -1.77 -9.24 -28.75
N LEU A 238 -1.37 -8.28 -27.90
CA LEU A 238 0.04 -7.95 -27.64
C LEU A 238 0.81 -9.17 -27.11
N VAL A 239 0.25 -9.87 -26.11
CA VAL A 239 0.86 -11.07 -25.53
C VAL A 239 1.08 -12.15 -26.59
N ARG A 240 0.09 -12.36 -27.47
CA ARG A 240 0.18 -13.33 -28.57
C ARG A 240 1.15 -12.91 -29.67
N GLU A 241 1.15 -11.64 -30.08
CA GLU A 241 1.99 -11.13 -31.17
C GLU A 241 3.49 -11.21 -30.84
N PHE A 242 3.86 -10.98 -29.57
CA PHE A 242 5.25 -10.92 -29.13
C PHE A 242 5.72 -12.13 -28.30
N ASP A 243 4.91 -13.20 -28.25
CA ASP A 243 5.17 -14.41 -27.42
C ASP A 243 5.56 -14.06 -25.98
N LEU A 244 4.73 -13.25 -25.35
CA LEU A 244 4.93 -12.80 -23.98
C LEU A 244 4.17 -13.69 -22.99
N VAL A 245 4.52 -13.54 -21.72
CA VAL A 245 3.77 -14.04 -20.57
C VAL A 245 3.54 -12.88 -19.63
N VAL A 246 2.34 -12.78 -19.09
CA VAL A 246 2.03 -11.87 -17.98
C VAL A 246 2.43 -12.59 -16.70
N VAL A 247 3.24 -11.94 -15.88
CA VAL A 247 3.68 -12.45 -14.59
C VAL A 247 3.22 -11.47 -13.52
N ASP A 248 2.41 -11.96 -12.59
CA ASP A 248 2.12 -11.29 -11.33
C ASP A 248 3.00 -11.94 -10.26
N TRP A 249 4.01 -11.21 -9.78
CA TRP A 249 4.97 -11.69 -8.80
C TRP A 249 4.41 -11.71 -7.38
N CYS A 250 3.32 -10.99 -7.13
CA CYS A 250 2.63 -10.93 -5.84
C CYS A 250 1.40 -11.83 -5.80
N ALA A 251 1.06 -12.52 -6.89
CA ALA A 251 0.04 -13.56 -6.87
C ALA A 251 0.59 -14.82 -6.18
N GLU A 252 -0.25 -15.48 -5.39
CA GLU A 252 0.08 -16.78 -4.81
C GLU A 252 0.32 -17.78 -5.96
N PRO A 253 1.54 -18.34 -6.10
CA PRO A 253 1.83 -19.20 -7.24
C PRO A 253 0.98 -20.48 -7.18
N GLU A 254 0.28 -20.82 -8.26
CA GLU A 254 -0.48 -22.06 -8.31
C GLU A 254 0.43 -23.27 -8.02
N PRO A 255 -0.08 -24.31 -7.34
CA PRO A 255 0.65 -25.54 -7.14
C PRO A 255 1.00 -26.13 -8.50
N SER A 256 2.28 -26.41 -8.73
CA SER A 256 2.73 -27.06 -9.96
C SER A 256 2.00 -28.39 -10.10
N ALA A 257 1.24 -28.58 -11.18
CA ALA A 257 0.71 -29.90 -11.51
C ALA A 257 1.90 -30.82 -11.82
N GLU A 258 2.09 -31.84 -11.00
CA GLU A 258 3.09 -32.91 -11.19
C GLU A 258 2.86 -33.70 -12.49
#